data_AF-A0A838WM46-F1
#
_entry.id   AF-A0A838WM46-F1
#
_cell.length_a   1.000
_cell.length_b   1.000
_cell.length_c   1.000
_cell.angle_alpha   90.00
_cell.angle_beta   90.00
_cell.angle_gamma   90.00
#
_symmetry.space_group_name_H-M   'P 1'
#
loop_
_entity.id
_entity.type
_entity.pdbx_description
1 polymer ?
#
loop_
_entity_poly.entity_id
_entity_poly.type
_entity_poly.pdbx_seq_one_letter_code
_entity_poly.pdbx_strand_id
1 'polypeptide(L)'
;MVAAAFLPPQLLERIGGLDLIARTVVHGFVAGTHRSPHRGAGEEFARHRPYQQGDEVRHIDWKLFGRTDRLYVREYREQSNLRAYLVVDSSLSMDFAEAGGVPKLRYAAFVAAALAHLMLRAGDAVGLATFGPEERLLVPARNRHGQLHDLLVP
;
A
#
# COMPACT_ATOMS: atom_id res chain seq x y z
N MET A 1 18.45 -10.42 -14.29
CA MET A 1 17.10 -10.55 -14.87
C MET A 1 16.55 -11.92 -14.47
N VAL A 2 16.04 -12.05 -13.23
CA VAL A 2 15.40 -13.28 -12.77
C VAL A 2 13.92 -12.96 -12.70
N ALA A 3 13.16 -13.60 -13.58
CA ALA A 3 11.70 -13.52 -13.59
C ALA A 3 11.20 -13.75 -12.18
N ALA A 4 10.39 -12.82 -11.66
CA ALA A 4 9.48 -13.10 -10.56
C ALA A 4 8.85 -14.45 -10.87
N ALA A 5 9.05 -15.44 -9.99
CA ALA A 5 8.42 -16.74 -10.14
C ALA A 5 6.92 -16.48 -10.23
N PHE A 6 6.38 -16.57 -11.45
CA PHE A 6 4.97 -16.32 -11.72
C PHE A 6 4.20 -17.27 -10.81
N LEU A 7 3.44 -16.73 -9.85
CA LEU A 7 2.52 -17.53 -9.05
C LEU A 7 1.35 -17.86 -9.97
N PRO A 8 1.23 -19.09 -10.50
CA PRO A 8 0.12 -19.40 -11.36
C PRO A 8 -1.17 -19.31 -10.52
N PRO A 9 -2.25 -18.84 -11.11
CA PRO A 9 -3.52 -18.60 -10.42
C PRO A 9 -4.11 -19.87 -9.81
N GLN A 10 -3.84 -21.02 -10.41
CA GLN A 10 -4.17 -22.33 -9.87
C GLN A 10 -3.40 -22.66 -8.58
N LEU A 11 -2.20 -22.11 -8.39
CA LEU A 11 -1.45 -22.21 -7.13
C LEU A 11 -2.03 -21.26 -6.08
N LEU A 12 -2.47 -20.07 -6.47
CA LEU A 12 -3.11 -19.10 -5.57
C LEU A 12 -4.43 -19.64 -5.00
N GLU A 13 -5.24 -20.33 -5.82
CA GLU A 13 -6.43 -21.08 -5.36
C GLU A 13 -6.11 -22.03 -4.20
N ARG A 14 -4.99 -22.76 -4.30
CA ARG A 14 -4.58 -23.75 -3.30
C ARG A 14 -4.09 -23.13 -1.99
N ILE A 15 -3.75 -21.85 -2.01
CA ILE A 15 -3.23 -21.11 -0.85
C ILE A 15 -4.38 -20.69 0.10
N GLY A 16 -5.64 -20.91 -0.27
CA GLY A 16 -6.80 -20.97 0.63
C GLY A 16 -7.29 -19.62 1.20
N GLY A 17 -6.42 -18.64 1.38
CA GLY A 17 -6.77 -17.32 1.92
C GLY A 17 -6.16 -16.16 1.14
N LEU A 18 -7.00 -15.19 0.78
CA LEU A 18 -6.58 -13.96 0.10
C LEU A 18 -5.51 -13.18 0.88
N ASP A 19 -5.48 -13.27 2.22
CA ASP A 19 -4.47 -12.64 3.07
C ASP A 19 -3.07 -13.23 2.80
N LEU A 20 -2.99 -14.55 2.68
CA LEU A 20 -1.73 -15.26 2.43
C LEU A 20 -1.23 -15.00 1.01
N ILE A 21 -2.14 -14.88 0.03
CA ILE A 21 -1.83 -14.47 -1.35
C ILE A 21 -1.26 -13.06 -1.37
N ALA A 22 -1.94 -12.13 -0.68
CA ALA A 22 -1.53 -10.74 -0.62
C ALA A 22 -0.12 -10.59 -0.01
N ARG A 23 0.16 -11.30 1.09
CA ARG A 23 1.50 -11.37 1.69
C ARG A 23 2.52 -11.95 0.72
N THR A 24 2.21 -13.07 0.07
CA THR A 24 3.17 -13.78 -0.80
C THR A 24 3.56 -12.92 -2.01
N VAL A 25 2.57 -12.29 -2.67
CA VAL A 25 2.81 -11.39 -3.81
C VAL A 25 3.63 -10.16 -3.40
N VAL A 26 3.26 -9.53 -2.28
CA VAL A 26 3.94 -8.32 -1.80
C VAL A 26 5.36 -8.62 -1.32
N HIS A 27 5.59 -9.70 -0.57
CA HIS A 27 6.95 -10.07 -0.15
C HIS A 27 7.86 -10.45 -1.32
N GLY A 28 7.31 -11.06 -2.38
CA GLY A 28 8.05 -11.34 -3.62
C GLY A 28 8.44 -10.07 -4.40
N PHE A 29 7.64 -9.00 -4.35
CA PHE A 29 7.91 -7.72 -5.03
C PHE A 29 8.74 -6.74 -4.20
N VAL A 30 8.54 -6.67 -2.88
CA VAL A 30 9.15 -5.65 -2.00
C VAL A 30 10.65 -5.89 -1.76
N ALA A 31 11.16 -7.08 -2.02
CA ALA A 31 12.61 -7.34 -1.96
C ALA A 31 13.42 -6.54 -3.01
N GLY A 32 12.78 -5.86 -3.98
CA GLY A 32 13.45 -5.27 -5.14
C GLY A 32 13.32 -3.76 -5.39
N THR A 33 12.50 -2.99 -4.68
CA THR A 33 12.13 -1.64 -5.19
C THR A 33 12.27 -0.50 -4.18
N HIS A 34 13.05 0.49 -4.59
CA HIS A 34 13.57 1.67 -3.88
C HIS A 34 12.57 2.44 -2.99
N ARG A 35 13.10 2.99 -1.88
CA ARG A 35 12.45 4.01 -1.04
C ARG A 35 12.12 5.27 -1.87
N SER A 36 10.93 5.82 -1.70
CA SER A 36 10.46 7.07 -2.32
C SER A 36 11.47 8.23 -2.11
N PRO A 37 11.81 9.00 -3.17
CA PRO A 37 12.76 10.12 -3.10
C PRO A 37 12.16 11.45 -2.61
N HIS A 38 10.86 11.53 -2.31
CA HIS A 38 10.19 12.78 -1.91
C HIS A 38 10.28 13.02 -0.40
N ARG A 39 10.65 14.24 0.00
CA ARG A 39 10.77 14.69 1.40
C ARG A 39 9.98 15.98 1.59
N GLY A 40 8.77 15.89 2.13
CA GLY A 40 7.96 17.04 2.52
C GLY A 40 7.77 17.17 4.04
N ALA A 41 7.06 18.22 4.43
CA ALA A 41 6.96 18.72 5.81
C ALA A 41 5.91 17.97 6.67
N GLY A 42 6.22 16.75 7.13
CA GLY A 42 5.39 15.94 8.04
C GLY A 42 6.08 15.51 9.35
N GLU A 43 5.33 15.37 10.45
CA GLU A 43 5.82 15.28 11.85
C GLU A 43 6.62 14.02 12.27
N GLU A 44 7.34 13.33 11.36
CA GLU A 44 8.36 12.34 11.74
C GLU A 44 9.77 12.87 11.43
N PHE A 45 10.60 12.98 12.47
CA PHE A 45 12.00 13.40 12.34
C PHE A 45 12.77 12.45 11.41
N ALA A 46 13.27 12.96 10.28
CA ALA A 46 14.00 12.16 9.29
C ALA A 46 15.51 12.18 9.56
N ARG A 47 16.09 13.39 9.67
CA ARG A 47 17.54 13.62 9.93
C ARG A 47 17.84 15.10 10.14
N HIS A 48 19.03 15.40 10.66
CA HIS A 48 19.61 16.74 10.64
C HIS A 48 20.42 16.97 9.36
N ARG A 49 20.24 18.13 8.74
CA ARG A 49 21.07 18.61 7.62
C ARG A 49 21.74 19.94 8.00
N PRO A 50 22.99 20.23 7.60
CA PRO A 50 23.56 21.56 7.75
C PRO A 50 22.68 22.64 7.11
N TYR A 51 22.50 23.75 7.81
CA TYR A 51 21.76 24.90 7.31
C TYR A 51 22.38 25.45 6.01
N GLN A 52 21.53 25.81 5.06
CA GLN A 52 21.88 26.51 3.83
C GLN A 52 21.07 27.79 3.72
N GLN A 53 21.63 28.79 3.03
CA GLN A 53 20.95 30.05 2.81
C GLN A 53 19.66 29.83 2.01
N GLY A 54 18.53 30.29 2.54
CA GLY A 54 17.20 30.03 2.01
C GLY A 54 16.39 29.00 2.80
N ASP A 55 17.03 28.27 3.73
CA ASP A 55 16.30 27.42 4.66
C ASP A 55 15.48 28.27 5.64
N GLU A 56 14.25 27.83 5.92
CA GLU A 56 13.39 28.52 6.87
C GLU A 56 13.92 28.39 8.31
N VAL A 57 14.10 29.54 8.98
CA VAL A 57 14.62 29.62 10.36
C VAL A 57 13.79 28.80 11.36
N ARG A 58 12.49 28.61 11.11
CA ARG A 58 11.59 27.81 11.97
C ARG A 58 12.01 26.33 12.09
N HIS A 59 12.72 25.80 11.09
CA HIS A 59 13.16 24.41 11.06
C HIS A 59 14.54 24.20 11.71
N ILE A 60 15.22 25.26 12.16
CA ILE A 60 16.50 25.16 12.86
C ILE A 60 16.32 24.41 14.19
N ASP A 61 17.24 23.49 14.46
CA ASP A 61 17.34 22.80 15.75
C ASP A 61 18.19 23.63 16.72
N TRP A 62 17.54 24.50 17.49
CA TRP A 62 18.22 25.33 18.50
C TRP A 62 18.87 24.51 19.61
N LYS A 63 18.37 23.31 19.90
CA LYS A 63 18.91 22.42 20.92
C LYS A 63 20.20 21.77 20.46
N LEU A 64 20.28 21.38 19.19
CA LEU A 64 21.52 20.88 18.58
C LEU A 64 22.54 22.00 18.44
N PHE A 65 22.10 23.20 18.02
CA PHE A 65 22.95 24.38 17.95
C PHE A 65 23.64 24.66 19.30
N GLY A 66 22.90 24.68 20.41
CA GLY A 66 23.47 24.91 21.74
C GLY A 66 24.49 23.86 22.21
N ARG A 67 24.63 22.72 21.50
CA ARG A 67 25.62 21.67 21.80
C ARG A 67 26.79 21.65 20.83
N THR A 68 26.57 22.04 19.57
CA THR A 68 27.56 21.87 18.50
C THR A 68 28.07 23.18 17.91
N ASP A 69 27.47 24.32 18.29
CA ASP A 69 27.74 25.66 17.75
C ASP A 69 27.67 25.70 16.20
N ARG A 70 26.79 24.87 15.65
CA ARG A 70 26.60 24.66 14.21
C ARG A 70 25.12 24.62 13.91
N LEU A 71 24.71 25.32 12.84
CA LEU A 71 23.32 25.39 12.43
C LEU A 71 22.93 24.13 11.65
N TYR A 72 21.94 23.44 12.19
CA TYR A 72 21.29 22.30 11.56
C TYR A 72 19.80 22.55 11.41
N VAL A 73 19.25 22.10 10.30
CA VAL A 73 17.82 22.12 10.00
C VAL A 73 17.27 20.72 10.19
N ARG A 74 16.12 20.62 10.85
CA ARG A 74 15.36 19.37 10.99
C ARG A 74 14.67 19.07 9.67
N GLU A 75 15.06 17.97 9.03
CA GLU A 75 14.30 17.41 7.91
C GLU A 75 13.24 16.47 8.46
N TYR A 76 12.04 16.62 7.91
CA TYR A 76 10.83 15.89 8.27
C TYR A 76 10.52 14.91 7.15
N ARG A 77 10.00 13.72 7.49
CA ARG A 77 9.55 12.74 6.49
C ARG A 77 8.06 12.93 6.27
N GLU A 78 7.70 13.28 5.05
CA GLU A 78 6.30 13.29 4.65
C GLU A 78 5.78 11.85 4.54
N GLN A 79 4.77 11.51 5.34
CA GLN A 79 3.87 10.42 5.03
C GLN A 79 2.69 11.01 4.25
N SER A 80 2.71 10.88 2.93
CA SER A 80 1.54 11.18 2.10
C SER A 80 0.54 10.04 2.28
N ASN A 81 -0.33 10.12 3.29
CA ASN A 81 -1.34 9.09 3.51
C ASN A 81 -2.39 9.17 2.39
N LEU A 82 -2.32 8.25 1.44
CA LEU A 82 -3.28 8.12 0.37
C LEU A 82 -4.56 7.48 0.92
N ARG A 83 -5.72 7.94 0.43
CA ARG A 83 -7.00 7.24 0.61
C ARG A 83 -7.41 6.65 -0.72
N ALA A 84 -7.34 5.32 -0.83
CA ALA A 84 -7.63 4.58 -2.04
C ALA A 84 -8.94 3.78 -1.92
N TYR A 85 -9.67 3.68 -3.03
CA TYR A 85 -10.78 2.75 -3.19
C TYR A 85 -10.45 1.78 -4.33
N LEU A 86 -10.48 0.49 -4.02
CA LEU A 86 -10.41 -0.55 -5.03
C LEU A 86 -11.84 -0.82 -5.50
N VAL A 87 -12.06 -0.72 -6.81
CA VAL A 87 -13.38 -0.93 -7.40
C VAL A 87 -13.32 -2.19 -8.25
N VAL A 88 -14.08 -3.23 -7.87
CA VAL A 88 -14.07 -4.54 -8.51
C VAL A 88 -15.38 -4.74 -9.29
N ASP A 89 -15.24 -5.11 -10.56
CA ASP A 89 -16.37 -5.52 -11.39
C ASP A 89 -16.88 -6.88 -10.92
N SER A 90 -18.19 -6.97 -10.69
CA SER A 90 -18.94 -8.17 -10.27
C SER A 90 -20.09 -8.49 -11.24
N SER A 91 -20.00 -7.99 -12.49
CA SER A 91 -20.92 -8.36 -13.57
C SER A 91 -20.79 -9.83 -13.95
N LEU A 92 -21.85 -10.39 -14.55
CA LEU A 92 -21.90 -11.78 -15.01
C LEU A 92 -20.75 -12.17 -15.95
N SER A 93 -20.14 -11.20 -16.64
CA SER A 93 -18.98 -11.44 -17.51
C SER A 93 -17.72 -11.87 -16.74
N MET A 94 -17.69 -11.62 -15.43
CA MET A 94 -16.59 -11.94 -14.51
C MET A 94 -16.60 -13.40 -14.05
N ASP A 95 -17.70 -14.12 -14.25
CA ASP A 95 -17.81 -15.57 -14.00
C ASP A 95 -17.15 -16.42 -15.09
N PHE A 96 -16.76 -15.80 -16.21
CA PHE A 96 -16.07 -16.50 -17.28
C PHE A 96 -14.75 -17.11 -16.80
N ALA A 97 -14.57 -18.41 -17.07
CA ALA A 97 -13.34 -19.15 -16.91
C ALA A 97 -13.14 -20.10 -18.10
N GLU A 98 -11.90 -20.31 -18.52
CA GLU A 98 -11.56 -21.41 -19.42
C GLU A 98 -11.74 -22.76 -18.70
N ALA A 99 -11.81 -23.87 -19.44
CA ALA A 99 -12.00 -25.20 -18.84
C ALA A 99 -10.86 -25.52 -17.84
N GLY A 100 -11.20 -25.70 -16.56
CA GLY A 100 -10.22 -25.89 -15.47
C GLY A 100 -9.47 -24.61 -15.04
N GLY A 101 -9.90 -23.45 -15.54
CA GLY A 101 -9.35 -22.14 -15.22
C GLY A 101 -10.01 -21.49 -14.00
N VAL A 102 -9.41 -20.39 -13.54
CA VAL A 102 -9.92 -19.59 -12.44
C VAL A 102 -10.83 -18.48 -13.01
N PRO A 103 -12.03 -18.22 -12.42
CA PRO A 103 -12.91 -17.14 -12.87
C PRO A 103 -12.24 -15.77 -12.80
N LYS A 104 -12.56 -14.87 -13.75
CA LYS A 104 -12.01 -13.50 -13.77
C LYS A 104 -12.25 -12.75 -12.46
N LEU A 105 -13.42 -12.95 -11.83
CA LEU A 105 -13.75 -12.36 -10.54
C LEU A 105 -12.74 -12.74 -9.45
N ARG A 106 -12.32 -14.01 -9.45
CA ARG A 106 -11.36 -14.53 -8.47
C ARG A 106 -9.95 -13.97 -8.68
N TYR A 107 -9.55 -13.77 -9.94
CA TYR A 107 -8.33 -13.02 -10.25
C TYR A 107 -8.39 -11.58 -9.77
N ALA A 108 -9.51 -10.89 -10.02
CA ALA A 108 -9.70 -9.52 -9.57
C ALA A 108 -9.60 -9.44 -8.04
N ALA A 109 -10.16 -10.42 -7.32
CA ALA A 109 -10.02 -10.54 -5.87
C ALA A 109 -8.56 -10.73 -5.42
N PHE A 110 -7.77 -11.57 -6.10
CA PHE A 110 -6.33 -11.74 -5.79
C PHE A 110 -5.55 -10.43 -5.97
N VAL A 111 -5.81 -9.71 -7.06
CA VAL A 111 -5.16 -8.42 -7.34
C VAL A 111 -5.57 -7.37 -6.31
N ALA A 112 -6.88 -7.27 -6.02
CA ALA A 112 -7.40 -6.35 -5.02
C ALA A 112 -6.82 -6.63 -3.62
N ALA A 113 -6.74 -7.91 -3.22
CA ALA A 113 -6.14 -8.33 -1.97
C ALA A 113 -4.66 -7.91 -1.87
N ALA A 114 -3.88 -8.18 -2.92
CA ALA A 114 -2.46 -7.82 -2.96
C ALA A 114 -2.24 -6.30 -2.90
N LEU A 115 -3.01 -5.53 -3.67
CA LEU A 115 -2.94 -4.07 -3.67
C LEU A 115 -3.36 -3.49 -2.31
N ALA A 116 -4.44 -3.98 -1.72
CA ALA A 116 -4.90 -3.55 -0.41
C ALA A 116 -3.83 -3.81 0.67
N HIS A 117 -3.20 -4.98 0.65
CA HIS A 117 -2.13 -5.30 1.59
C HIS A 117 -0.90 -4.39 1.39
N LEU A 118 -0.52 -4.10 0.14
CA LEU A 118 0.60 -3.21 -0.16
C LEU A 118 0.35 -1.78 0.37
N MET A 119 -0.83 -1.24 0.08
CA MET A 119 -1.24 0.11 0.49
C MET A 119 -1.38 0.23 2.01
N LEU A 120 -2.04 -0.73 2.66
CA LEU A 120 -2.16 -0.75 4.13
C LEU A 120 -0.80 -0.84 4.82
N ARG A 121 0.15 -1.60 4.25
CA ARG A 121 1.54 -1.66 4.74
C ARG A 121 2.31 -0.34 4.54
N ALA A 122 1.95 0.44 3.54
CA ALA A 122 2.54 1.76 3.28
C ALA A 122 1.96 2.86 4.20
N GLY A 123 0.90 2.56 4.96
CA GLY A 123 0.21 3.53 5.82
C GLY A 123 -1.02 4.17 5.18
N ASP A 124 -1.43 3.72 4.00
CA ASP A 124 -2.57 4.25 3.28
C ASP A 124 -3.90 3.67 3.78
N ALA A 125 -4.98 4.45 3.67
CA ALA A 125 -6.33 3.98 3.94
C ALA A 125 -6.93 3.34 2.68
N VAL A 126 -7.43 2.10 2.79
CA VAL A 126 -7.95 1.35 1.64
C VAL A 126 -9.39 0.92 1.87
N GLY A 127 -10.26 1.21 0.90
CA GLY A 127 -11.65 0.74 0.83
C GLY A 127 -11.86 -0.16 -0.38
N LEU A 128 -12.98 -0.88 -0.40
CA LEU A 128 -13.40 -1.75 -1.49
C LEU A 128 -14.82 -1.39 -1.90
N ALA A 129 -15.09 -1.35 -3.20
CA ALA A 129 -16.43 -1.27 -3.73
C ALA A 129 -16.61 -2.31 -4.83
N THR A 130 -17.77 -2.95 -4.90
CA THR A 130 -18.16 -3.77 -6.06
C THR A 130 -19.22 -3.05 -6.88
N PHE A 131 -19.20 -3.26 -8.19
CA PHE A 131 -20.29 -2.85 -9.07
C PHE A 131 -20.72 -4.01 -9.96
N GLY A 132 -22.03 -4.17 -10.13
CA GLY A 132 -22.61 -5.30 -10.85
C GLY A 132 -24.13 -5.27 -10.76
N PRO A 133 -24.81 -6.24 -11.39
CA PRO A 133 -26.26 -6.40 -11.31
C PRO A 133 -26.73 -6.89 -9.93
N GLU A 134 -25.86 -7.55 -9.16
CA GLU A 134 -26.12 -7.98 -7.78
C GLU A 134 -25.76 -6.89 -6.75
N GLU A 135 -25.88 -7.20 -5.45
CA GLU A 135 -25.69 -6.25 -4.35
C GLU A 135 -24.35 -5.49 -4.44
N ARG A 136 -24.45 -4.16 -4.28
CA ARG A 136 -23.28 -3.29 -4.21
C ARG A 136 -22.67 -3.38 -2.83
N LEU A 137 -21.48 -3.94 -2.74
CA LEU A 137 -20.66 -3.89 -1.55
C LEU A 137 -19.90 -2.57 -1.50
N LEU A 138 -19.86 -1.92 -0.33
CA LEU A 138 -18.98 -0.79 -0.05
C LEU A 138 -18.35 -0.94 1.33
N VAL A 139 -17.06 -1.24 1.34
CA VAL A 139 -16.22 -1.19 2.53
C VAL A 139 -15.51 0.17 2.56
N PRO A 140 -15.73 1.01 3.58
CA PRO A 140 -15.13 2.34 3.64
C PRO A 140 -13.62 2.28 3.76
N ALA A 141 -12.93 3.24 3.14
CA ALA A 141 -11.48 3.32 3.22
C ALA A 141 -10.99 3.72 4.61
N ARG A 142 -10.29 2.80 5.28
CA ARG A 142 -9.68 3.01 6.61
C ARG A 142 -8.26 2.46 6.62
N ASN A 143 -7.43 2.97 7.52
CA ASN A 143 -6.16 2.36 7.88
C ASN A 143 -6.24 1.95 9.36
N ARG A 144 -6.66 0.71 9.61
CA ARG A 144 -6.78 0.14 10.96
C ARG A 144 -6.39 -1.33 10.96
N HIS A 145 -6.01 -1.82 12.14
CA HIS A 145 -5.84 -3.25 12.34
C HIS A 145 -7.14 -4.00 12.01
N GLY A 146 -7.05 -5.07 11.22
CA GLY A 146 -8.22 -5.82 10.73
C GLY A 146 -8.85 -5.31 9.44
N GLN A 147 -8.48 -4.13 8.92
CA GLN A 147 -9.05 -3.61 7.67
C GLN A 147 -8.87 -4.58 6.50
N LEU A 148 -7.71 -5.23 6.41
CA LEU A 148 -7.47 -6.21 5.34
C LEU A 148 -8.48 -7.37 5.44
N HIS A 149 -8.76 -7.88 6.64
CA HIS A 149 -9.77 -8.92 6.81
C HIS A 149 -11.16 -8.46 6.33
N ASP A 150 -11.57 -7.24 6.71
CA ASP A 150 -12.85 -6.65 6.29
C ASP A 150 -12.96 -6.49 4.76
N LEU A 151 -11.84 -6.32 4.04
CA LEU A 151 -11.81 -6.23 2.58
C LEU A 151 -11.84 -7.61 1.90
N LEU A 152 -11.40 -8.67 2.58
CA LEU A 152 -11.23 -10.01 2.02
C LEU A 152 -12.39 -10.96 2.34
N VAL A 153 -13.11 -10.68 3.42
CA VAL A 153 -14.35 -11.35 3.81
C VAL A 153 -15.41 -10.28 4.04
N PRO A 154 -15.82 -9.56 2.98
CA PRO A 154 -16.74 -8.44 3.10
C PRO A 154 -18.18 -8.85 3.42
#